data_AF-A0A1H3M3D5-F1
#
_entry.id   AF-A0A1H3M3D5-F1
#
_cell.length_a   1.000
_cell.length_b   1.000
_cell.length_c   1.000
_cell.angle_alpha   90.00
_cell.angle_beta   90.00
_cell.angle_gamma   90.00
#
_symmetry.space_group_name_H-M   'P 1'
#
loop_
_entity.id
_entity.type
_entity.pdbx_description
1 polymer ?
#
loop_
_entity_poly.entity_id
_entity_poly.type
_entity_poly.pdbx_seq_one_letter_code
_entity_poly.pdbx_strand_id
1 'polypeptide(L)'
;MPSESDGEDRVEQYSDAADDHSDARDAANAVFELFLTRAKGAGVIARRREESAAGDVLASIAKEYGDAAAVLDVGDEWLADCAKMTGTAKDTLREPLLSSVEDLREEAKDDELDKLDDELSDEYGDSVEWSLDNGYALDEYLETIDKVIKSDNKSVVTDPDYIFKFEDGTQVELADGNHLIRTVLYRAVESAADEHIRDEIASYEAAKEIDVDDPKKFEREYSWRSNGPATRPWGLDGVLDEYKKDAWNECITDLVQSHLVKSIDAPGPRWSAWERVQKNIEQNPAATDKQSVATVGKGSYYDDGLNELWVPNAIVLDACEEFGIEPNKLVHELHERGVVSDELSGRCASAPDRSVRPQTRFWRFDASHEDVPGPVEYVDSMTGTSDDEFGSSTGRETYGGEA
;
A
#
# COMPACT_ATOMS: atom_id res chain seq x y z
N MET A 1 -37.08 -17.75 -2.40
CA MET A 1 -36.09 -18.76 -2.83
C MET A 1 -36.14 -18.79 -4.35
N PRO A 2 -35.20 -18.16 -5.06
CA PRO A 2 -35.00 -18.44 -6.49
C PRO A 2 -34.58 -19.91 -6.62
N SER A 3 -35.11 -20.64 -7.60
CA SER A 3 -34.78 -22.05 -7.86
C SER A 3 -33.40 -22.15 -8.51
N GLU A 4 -32.67 -23.25 -8.26
CA GLU A 4 -31.41 -23.59 -8.95
C GLU A 4 -31.53 -23.51 -10.49
N SER A 5 -32.72 -23.75 -11.04
CA SER A 5 -32.99 -23.64 -12.48
C SER A 5 -32.75 -22.25 -13.07
N ASP A 6 -32.92 -21.17 -12.29
CA ASP A 6 -32.69 -19.81 -12.79
C ASP A 6 -31.18 -19.51 -13.00
N GLY A 7 -30.29 -20.26 -12.35
CA GLY A 7 -28.83 -20.13 -12.49
C GLY A 7 -28.30 -20.92 -13.67
N GLU A 8 -28.74 -22.18 -13.80
CA GLU A 8 -28.40 -23.06 -14.93
C GLU A 8 -28.85 -22.46 -16.27
N ASP A 9 -30.08 -21.92 -16.34
CA ASP A 9 -30.61 -21.25 -17.54
C ASP A 9 -29.77 -20.02 -17.97
N ARG A 10 -29.01 -19.38 -17.06
CA ARG A 10 -28.14 -18.24 -17.38
C ARG A 10 -26.80 -18.69 -17.94
N VAL A 11 -26.18 -19.69 -17.31
CA VAL A 11 -24.91 -20.27 -17.76
C VAL A 11 -25.08 -20.81 -19.18
N GLU A 12 -26.16 -21.55 -19.45
CA GLU A 12 -26.48 -22.06 -20.79
C GLU A 12 -26.57 -20.93 -21.83
N GLN A 13 -27.17 -19.79 -21.48
CA GLN A 13 -27.28 -18.65 -22.39
C GLN A 13 -25.94 -17.94 -22.67
N TYR A 14 -25.00 -17.95 -21.73
CA TYR A 14 -23.64 -17.46 -21.97
C TYR A 14 -22.81 -18.46 -22.77
N SER A 15 -22.97 -19.76 -22.52
CA SER A 15 -22.36 -20.82 -23.32
C SER A 15 -22.85 -20.78 -24.77
N ASP A 16 -24.16 -20.66 -25.00
CA ASP A 16 -24.74 -20.51 -26.34
C ASP A 16 -24.17 -19.30 -27.11
N ALA A 17 -23.82 -18.22 -26.40
CA ALA A 17 -23.20 -17.05 -27.02
C ALA A 17 -21.74 -17.30 -27.41
N ALA A 18 -21.03 -18.18 -26.69
CA ALA A 18 -19.65 -18.54 -26.93
C ALA A 18 -19.48 -19.63 -28.02
N ASP A 19 -20.44 -20.55 -28.13
CA ASP A 19 -20.37 -21.78 -28.95
C ASP A 19 -20.14 -21.55 -30.45
N ASP A 20 -20.53 -20.39 -30.99
CA ASP A 20 -20.39 -20.07 -32.42
C ASP A 20 -18.98 -19.56 -32.82
N HIS A 21 -18.03 -19.54 -31.87
CA HIS A 21 -16.70 -18.95 -32.07
C HIS A 21 -15.57 -19.98 -32.14
N SER A 22 -14.55 -19.70 -32.96
CA SER A 22 -13.46 -20.64 -33.24
C SER A 22 -12.22 -20.48 -32.36
N ASP A 23 -12.17 -19.44 -31.53
CA ASP A 23 -11.05 -19.14 -30.65
C ASP A 23 -11.51 -18.48 -29.36
N ALA A 24 -10.65 -18.57 -28.34
CA ALA A 24 -10.92 -18.09 -26.98
C ALA A 24 -11.25 -16.59 -26.93
N ARG A 25 -10.62 -15.78 -27.79
CA ARG A 25 -10.78 -14.33 -27.79
C ARG A 25 -12.17 -13.95 -28.28
N ASP A 26 -12.60 -14.51 -29.40
CA ASP A 26 -13.91 -14.27 -29.98
C ASP A 26 -15.05 -14.82 -29.10
N ALA A 27 -14.85 -16.01 -28.51
CA ALA A 27 -15.79 -16.59 -27.56
C ALA A 27 -15.95 -15.72 -26.29
N ALA A 28 -14.85 -15.25 -25.71
CA ALA A 28 -14.88 -14.36 -24.55
C ALA A 28 -15.55 -13.03 -24.85
N ASN A 29 -15.31 -12.44 -26.03
CA ASN A 29 -15.98 -11.22 -26.47
C ASN A 29 -17.51 -11.38 -26.48
N ALA A 30 -18.02 -12.49 -26.99
CA ALA A 30 -19.46 -12.75 -27.04
C ALA A 30 -20.09 -12.85 -25.64
N VAL A 31 -19.38 -13.46 -24.68
CA VAL A 31 -19.80 -13.51 -23.27
C VAL A 31 -19.86 -12.12 -22.66
N PHE A 32 -18.84 -11.28 -22.86
CA PHE A 32 -18.83 -9.90 -22.35
C PHE A 32 -19.90 -9.00 -22.99
N GLU A 33 -20.16 -9.14 -24.29
CA GLU A 33 -21.23 -8.43 -24.99
C GLU A 33 -22.62 -8.76 -24.42
N LEU A 34 -22.88 -10.05 -24.20
CA LEU A 34 -24.13 -10.51 -23.60
C LEU A 34 -24.23 -10.04 -22.14
N PHE A 35 -23.14 -10.11 -21.39
CA PHE A 35 -23.09 -9.69 -19.99
C PHE A 35 -23.43 -8.21 -19.87
N LEU A 36 -22.78 -7.37 -20.68
CA LEU A 36 -23.01 -5.93 -20.68
C LEU A 36 -24.46 -5.59 -21.06
N THR A 37 -25.06 -6.34 -21.97
CA THR A 37 -26.48 -6.19 -22.35
C THR A 37 -27.42 -6.47 -21.20
N ARG A 38 -27.15 -7.51 -20.40
CA ARG A 38 -28.02 -7.98 -19.31
C ARG A 38 -27.78 -7.24 -18.00
N ALA A 39 -26.53 -6.86 -17.73
CA ALA A 39 -26.14 -6.11 -16.55
C ALA A 39 -26.59 -4.64 -16.62
N LYS A 40 -26.81 -4.11 -17.83
CA LYS A 40 -27.26 -2.73 -18.04
C LYS A 40 -28.65 -2.49 -17.43
N GLY A 41 -28.70 -1.68 -16.38
CA GLY A 41 -29.94 -1.34 -15.67
C GLY A 41 -30.49 -2.45 -14.78
N ALA A 42 -29.76 -3.57 -14.63
CA ALA A 42 -30.08 -4.59 -13.65
C ALA A 42 -29.87 -4.07 -12.23
N GLY A 43 -30.74 -4.45 -11.31
CA GLY A 43 -30.50 -4.22 -9.88
C GLY A 43 -29.31 -5.05 -9.37
N VAL A 44 -28.70 -4.62 -8.26
CA VAL A 44 -27.47 -5.21 -7.71
C VAL A 44 -27.52 -6.74 -7.59
N ILE A 45 -28.65 -7.29 -7.13
CA ILE A 45 -28.82 -8.74 -6.95
C ILE A 45 -28.87 -9.48 -8.29
N ALA A 46 -29.54 -8.92 -9.30
CA ALA A 46 -29.62 -9.53 -10.63
C ALA A 46 -28.25 -9.48 -11.32
N ARG A 47 -27.56 -8.34 -11.22
CA ARG A 47 -26.22 -8.16 -11.80
C ARG A 47 -25.21 -9.15 -11.24
N ARG A 48 -25.18 -9.37 -9.93
CA ARG A 48 -24.28 -10.38 -9.32
C ARG A 48 -24.49 -11.80 -9.85
N ARG A 49 -25.71 -12.15 -10.26
CA ARG A 49 -25.99 -13.45 -10.89
C ARG A 49 -25.46 -13.51 -12.32
N GLU A 50 -25.55 -12.41 -13.04
CA GLU A 50 -24.96 -12.29 -14.38
C GLU A 50 -23.43 -12.31 -14.30
N GLU A 51 -22.82 -11.66 -13.29
CA GLU A 51 -21.37 -11.66 -13.05
C GLU A 51 -20.86 -13.11 -12.84
N SER A 52 -21.49 -13.85 -11.91
CA SER A 52 -21.13 -15.24 -11.63
C SER A 52 -21.28 -16.15 -12.86
N ALA A 53 -22.42 -16.09 -13.55
CA ALA A 53 -22.68 -16.96 -14.70
C ALA A 53 -21.73 -16.67 -15.88
N ALA A 54 -21.41 -15.40 -16.12
CA ALA A 54 -20.43 -15.03 -17.15
C ALA A 54 -19.01 -15.48 -16.77
N GLY A 55 -18.61 -15.32 -15.50
CA GLY A 55 -17.32 -15.79 -15.00
C GLY A 55 -17.12 -17.29 -15.16
N ASP A 56 -18.14 -18.10 -14.84
CA ASP A 56 -18.11 -19.56 -15.00
C ASP A 56 -17.89 -19.98 -16.47
N VAL A 57 -18.53 -19.28 -17.41
CA VAL A 57 -18.37 -19.56 -18.84
C VAL A 57 -17.00 -19.08 -19.35
N LEU A 58 -16.50 -17.93 -18.91
CA LEU A 58 -15.15 -17.47 -19.26
C LEU A 58 -14.07 -18.45 -18.80
N ALA A 59 -14.20 -19.02 -17.59
CA ALA A 59 -13.32 -20.09 -17.11
C ALA A 59 -13.42 -21.36 -17.97
N SER A 60 -14.63 -21.71 -18.40
CA SER A 60 -14.86 -22.86 -19.30
C SER A 60 -14.20 -22.67 -20.67
N ILE A 61 -14.30 -21.46 -21.24
CA ILE A 61 -13.62 -21.09 -22.50
C ILE A 61 -12.11 -21.19 -22.33
N ALA A 62 -11.55 -20.59 -21.27
CA ALA A 62 -10.11 -20.64 -21.01
C ALA A 62 -9.59 -22.08 -20.95
N LYS A 63 -10.36 -22.98 -20.33
CA LYS A 63 -10.04 -24.41 -20.22
C LYS A 63 -10.19 -25.17 -21.54
N GLU A 64 -11.24 -24.91 -22.31
CA GLU A 64 -11.51 -25.61 -23.57
C GLU A 64 -10.45 -25.30 -24.64
N TYR A 65 -10.08 -24.01 -24.76
CA TYR A 65 -9.10 -23.58 -25.74
C TYR A 65 -7.65 -23.63 -25.22
N GLY A 66 -7.44 -23.82 -23.91
CA GLY A 66 -6.12 -23.81 -23.28
C GLY A 66 -5.42 -22.45 -23.34
N ASP A 67 -6.20 -21.35 -23.37
CA ASP A 67 -5.68 -19.99 -23.56
C ASP A 67 -6.34 -19.01 -22.58
N ALA A 68 -5.99 -19.17 -21.31
CA ALA A 68 -6.44 -18.27 -20.25
C ALA A 68 -5.92 -16.83 -20.45
N ALA A 69 -4.76 -16.65 -21.09
CA ALA A 69 -4.20 -15.33 -21.36
C ALA A 69 -5.07 -14.53 -22.34
N ALA A 70 -5.52 -15.14 -23.43
CA ALA A 70 -6.41 -14.48 -24.38
C ALA A 70 -7.75 -14.08 -23.75
N VAL A 71 -8.30 -14.90 -22.85
CA VAL A 71 -9.56 -14.58 -22.13
C VAL A 71 -9.36 -13.41 -21.15
N LEU A 72 -8.22 -13.37 -20.44
CA LEU A 72 -7.90 -12.25 -19.53
C LEU A 72 -7.67 -10.94 -20.27
N ASP A 73 -6.97 -10.97 -21.41
CA ASP A 73 -6.73 -9.78 -22.23
C ASP A 73 -8.06 -9.16 -22.70
N VAL A 74 -9.00 -10.00 -23.15
CA VAL A 74 -10.35 -9.56 -23.50
C VAL A 74 -11.08 -9.01 -22.28
N GLY A 75 -10.99 -9.69 -21.14
CA GLY A 75 -11.57 -9.21 -19.90
C GLY A 75 -11.09 -7.82 -19.51
N ASP A 76 -9.79 -7.56 -19.61
CA ASP A 76 -9.20 -6.27 -19.27
C ASP A 76 -9.62 -5.12 -20.19
N GLU A 77 -9.82 -5.43 -21.48
CA GLU A 77 -10.41 -4.52 -22.48
C GLU A 77 -11.87 -4.18 -22.14
N TRP A 78 -12.69 -5.18 -21.79
CA TRP A 78 -14.14 -5.01 -21.56
C TRP A 78 -14.52 -4.46 -20.19
N LEU A 79 -13.69 -4.67 -19.17
CA LEU A 79 -14.00 -4.29 -17.80
C LEU A 79 -14.27 -2.79 -17.63
N ALA A 80 -13.61 -1.93 -18.42
CA ALA A 80 -13.86 -0.48 -18.43
C ALA A 80 -15.27 -0.12 -18.93
N ASP A 81 -15.72 -0.79 -19.99
CA ASP A 81 -17.05 -0.58 -20.56
C ASP A 81 -18.16 -1.17 -19.68
N CYS A 82 -17.90 -2.34 -19.08
CA CYS A 82 -18.79 -2.94 -18.09
C CYS A 82 -18.95 -2.03 -16.86
N ALA A 83 -17.85 -1.46 -16.36
CA ALA A 83 -17.86 -0.54 -15.23
C ALA A 83 -18.74 0.70 -15.52
N LYS A 84 -18.52 1.32 -16.68
CA LYS A 84 -19.29 2.49 -17.14
C LYS A 84 -20.78 2.19 -17.29
N MET A 85 -21.13 1.03 -17.82
CA MET A 85 -22.52 0.68 -18.15
C MET A 85 -23.31 0.18 -16.95
N THR A 86 -22.65 -0.44 -15.98
CA THR A 86 -23.28 -0.96 -14.75
C THR A 86 -23.21 0.00 -13.57
N GLY A 87 -22.38 1.05 -13.66
CA GLY A 87 -22.11 1.97 -12.55
C GLY A 87 -21.33 1.32 -11.40
N THR A 88 -20.56 0.27 -11.70
CA THR A 88 -19.76 -0.50 -10.73
C THR A 88 -18.28 -0.29 -11.02
N ALA A 89 -17.43 -0.20 -10.00
CA ALA A 89 -15.99 -0.01 -10.22
C ALA A 89 -15.37 -1.23 -10.93
N LYS A 90 -14.32 -0.99 -11.73
CA LYS A 90 -13.61 -2.02 -12.51
C LYS A 90 -13.18 -3.19 -11.62
N ASP A 91 -12.56 -2.86 -10.48
CA ASP A 91 -12.00 -3.85 -9.55
C ASP A 91 -13.08 -4.73 -8.93
N THR A 92 -14.28 -4.17 -8.68
CA THR A 92 -15.42 -4.92 -8.14
C THR A 92 -16.03 -5.89 -9.15
N LEU A 93 -15.82 -5.66 -10.46
CA LEU A 93 -16.28 -6.56 -11.51
C LEU A 93 -15.23 -7.61 -11.88
N ARG A 94 -13.94 -7.32 -11.66
CA ARG A 94 -12.84 -8.22 -12.04
C ARG A 94 -12.94 -9.57 -11.33
N GLU A 95 -13.05 -9.55 -10.01
CA GLU A 95 -13.06 -10.75 -9.18
C GLU A 95 -14.12 -11.79 -9.63
N PRO A 96 -15.43 -11.46 -9.72
CA PRO A 96 -16.43 -12.44 -10.11
C PRO A 96 -16.40 -12.83 -11.60
N LEU A 97 -15.72 -12.08 -12.47
CA LEU A 97 -15.66 -12.37 -13.91
C LEU A 97 -14.39 -13.10 -14.33
N LEU A 98 -13.26 -12.86 -13.67
CA LEU A 98 -11.94 -13.30 -14.14
C LEU A 98 -11.15 -14.13 -13.14
N SER A 99 -11.49 -14.16 -11.84
CA SER A 99 -10.68 -14.88 -10.84
C SER A 99 -10.45 -16.34 -11.20
N SER A 100 -11.49 -17.07 -11.63
CA SER A 100 -11.34 -18.49 -12.01
C SER A 100 -10.56 -18.69 -13.32
N VAL A 101 -10.43 -17.67 -14.17
CA VAL A 101 -9.55 -17.69 -15.35
C VAL A 101 -8.11 -17.43 -14.92
N GLU A 102 -7.89 -16.55 -13.94
CA GLU A 102 -6.59 -16.29 -13.33
C GLU A 102 -6.05 -17.57 -12.66
N ASP A 103 -6.88 -18.28 -11.89
CA ASP A 103 -6.54 -19.57 -11.27
C ASP A 103 -6.10 -20.61 -12.32
N LEU A 104 -6.83 -20.72 -13.43
CA LEU A 104 -6.48 -21.64 -14.53
C LEU A 104 -5.16 -21.28 -15.23
N ARG A 105 -4.81 -20.00 -15.29
CA ARG A 105 -3.52 -19.56 -15.84
C ARG A 105 -2.37 -19.93 -14.91
N GLU A 106 -2.59 -19.87 -13.61
CA GLU A 106 -1.62 -20.30 -12.59
C GLU A 106 -1.43 -21.82 -12.62
N GLU A 107 -2.52 -22.59 -12.61
CA GLU A 107 -2.47 -24.05 -12.76
C GLU A 107 -1.74 -24.49 -14.05
N ALA A 108 -2.00 -23.81 -15.19
CA ALA A 108 -1.33 -24.15 -16.45
C ALA A 108 0.17 -23.87 -16.43
N LYS A 109 0.63 -22.88 -15.66
CA LYS A 109 2.06 -22.61 -15.47
C LYS A 109 2.70 -23.66 -14.55
N ASP A 110 2.05 -24.01 -13.46
CA ASP A 110 2.53 -25.05 -12.55
C ASP A 110 2.65 -26.39 -13.27
N ASP A 111 1.65 -26.75 -14.08
CA ASP A 111 1.67 -27.93 -14.94
C ASP A 111 2.80 -27.90 -15.99
N GLU A 112 3.24 -26.72 -16.45
CA GLU A 112 4.37 -26.56 -17.36
C GLU A 112 5.70 -26.69 -16.62
N LEU A 113 5.79 -26.13 -15.41
CA LEU A 113 6.94 -26.25 -14.51
C LEU A 113 7.16 -27.69 -14.05
N ASP A 114 6.11 -28.42 -13.66
CA ASP A 114 6.20 -29.83 -13.26
C ASP A 114 6.71 -30.72 -14.41
N LYS A 115 6.22 -30.49 -15.65
CA LYS A 115 6.72 -31.22 -16.82
C LYS A 115 8.17 -30.89 -17.12
N LEU A 116 8.57 -29.64 -16.89
CA LEU A 116 9.95 -29.20 -17.06
C LEU A 116 10.87 -29.83 -16.01
N ASP A 117 10.39 -29.97 -14.76
CA ASP A 117 11.13 -30.62 -13.68
C ASP A 117 11.39 -32.11 -14.00
N ASP A 118 10.38 -32.82 -14.50
CA ASP A 118 10.52 -34.19 -15.01
C ASP A 118 11.55 -34.29 -16.15
N GLU A 119 11.49 -33.38 -17.14
CA GLU A 119 12.42 -33.36 -18.29
C GLU A 119 13.87 -33.02 -17.90
N LEU A 120 14.06 -32.06 -16.98
CA LEU A 120 15.39 -31.61 -16.55
C LEU A 120 16.05 -32.59 -15.58
N SER A 121 15.27 -33.23 -14.70
CA SER A 121 15.75 -34.31 -13.82
C SER A 121 16.31 -35.48 -14.62
N ASP A 122 15.65 -35.85 -15.72
CA ASP A 122 16.11 -36.92 -16.62
C ASP A 122 17.42 -36.58 -17.37
N GLU A 123 17.66 -35.30 -17.69
CA GLU A 123 18.83 -34.86 -18.47
C GLU A 123 20.05 -34.47 -17.60
N TYR A 124 19.81 -33.83 -16.45
CA TYR A 124 20.86 -33.19 -15.64
C TYR A 124 20.95 -33.70 -14.18
N GLY A 125 20.02 -34.56 -13.75
CA GLY A 125 19.90 -35.02 -12.36
C GLY A 125 19.05 -34.09 -11.49
N ASP A 126 18.80 -34.49 -10.24
CA ASP A 126 17.97 -33.74 -9.27
C ASP A 126 18.37 -32.25 -9.19
N SER A 127 17.38 -31.37 -9.02
CA SER A 127 17.60 -29.94 -8.84
C SER A 127 18.58 -29.66 -7.70
N VAL A 128 19.61 -28.89 -8.01
CA VAL A 128 20.48 -28.31 -6.98
C VAL A 128 19.88 -26.95 -6.67
N GLU A 129 18.96 -26.92 -5.70
CA GLU A 129 18.58 -25.66 -5.05
C GLU A 129 19.86 -25.04 -4.47
N TRP A 130 20.25 -23.89 -4.99
CA TRP A 130 21.44 -23.18 -4.50
C TRP A 130 21.09 -22.47 -3.20
N SER A 131 21.16 -23.19 -2.08
CA SER A 131 21.12 -22.60 -0.74
C SER A 131 22.55 -22.28 -0.24
N LEU A 132 22.70 -21.30 0.66
CA LEU A 132 24.00 -21.04 1.30
C LEU A 132 24.28 -22.09 2.37
N ASP A 133 25.55 -22.50 2.51
CA ASP A 133 25.98 -23.48 3.53
C ASP A 133 25.64 -23.04 4.98
N ASN A 134 25.41 -21.74 5.22
CA ASN A 134 24.97 -21.19 6.50
C ASN A 134 24.18 -19.88 6.29
N GLY A 135 22.92 -19.84 6.72
CA GLY A 135 22.05 -18.67 6.61
C GLY A 135 21.28 -18.61 5.28
N TYR A 136 20.39 -17.64 5.14
CA TYR A 136 19.59 -17.45 3.92
C TYR A 136 20.29 -16.47 2.98
N ALA A 137 20.24 -16.76 1.68
CA ALA A 137 20.61 -15.77 0.67
C ALA A 137 19.58 -14.63 0.64
N LEU A 138 20.00 -13.44 0.20
CA LEU A 138 19.12 -12.28 0.19
C LEU A 138 17.93 -12.46 -0.77
N ASP A 139 18.18 -12.99 -1.96
CA ASP A 139 17.12 -13.27 -2.96
C ASP A 139 16.14 -14.33 -2.46
N GLU A 140 16.64 -15.42 -1.87
CA GLU A 140 15.81 -16.46 -1.25
C GLU A 140 14.89 -15.89 -0.15
N TYR A 141 15.42 -15.03 0.71
CA TYR A 141 14.63 -14.42 1.78
C TYR A 141 13.63 -13.38 1.25
N LEU A 142 13.99 -12.61 0.21
CA LEU A 142 13.09 -11.62 -0.38
C LEU A 142 11.87 -12.25 -1.05
N GLU A 143 11.97 -13.48 -1.56
CA GLU A 143 10.81 -14.20 -2.12
C GLU A 143 9.80 -14.63 -1.05
N THR A 144 10.14 -14.55 0.25
CA THR A 144 9.21 -14.80 1.38
C THR A 144 8.37 -13.57 1.78
N ILE A 145 8.35 -12.54 0.93
CA ILE A 145 7.54 -11.34 1.18
C ILE A 145 6.05 -11.71 1.06
N ASP A 146 5.31 -11.53 2.16
CA ASP A 146 3.87 -11.68 2.21
C ASP A 146 3.19 -10.45 1.57
N LYS A 147 3.59 -9.24 1.99
CA LYS A 147 3.02 -8.00 1.46
C LYS A 147 3.94 -6.79 1.54
N VAL A 148 3.72 -5.87 0.62
CA VAL A 148 4.31 -4.53 0.59
C VAL A 148 3.19 -3.49 0.76
N ILE A 149 3.43 -2.52 1.64
CA ILE A 149 2.55 -1.37 1.85
C ILE A 149 3.29 -0.12 1.41
N LYS A 150 2.72 0.63 0.45
CA LYS A 150 3.25 1.93 0.03
C LYS A 150 2.47 3.05 0.71
N SER A 151 3.17 3.95 1.38
CA SER A 151 2.58 5.14 2.01
C SER A 151 3.00 6.38 1.22
N ASP A 152 2.08 6.99 0.49
CA ASP A 152 2.30 8.29 -0.16
C ASP A 152 2.09 9.40 0.90
N ASN A 153 3.10 9.63 1.74
CA ASN A 153 2.98 10.57 2.85
C ASN A 153 3.13 12.04 2.36
N LYS A 154 2.29 12.95 2.88
CA LYS A 154 2.43 14.41 2.70
C LYS A 154 3.45 15.04 3.67
N SER A 155 4.21 14.22 4.40
CA SER A 155 5.19 14.69 5.40
C SER A 155 6.42 15.24 4.66
N VAL A 156 6.95 16.38 5.11
CA VAL A 156 8.15 17.01 4.51
C VAL A 156 9.43 16.29 4.98
N VAL A 157 9.41 15.68 6.18
CA VAL A 157 10.47 14.77 6.64
C VAL A 157 9.98 13.33 6.49
N THR A 158 10.66 12.57 5.65
CA THR A 158 10.36 11.19 5.26
C THR A 158 9.93 10.32 6.44
N ASP A 159 8.67 9.90 6.42
CA ASP A 159 8.23 8.64 7.01
C ASP A 159 8.59 7.51 6.01
N PRO A 160 8.72 6.25 6.43
CA PRO A 160 9.01 5.16 5.49
C PRO A 160 7.89 5.07 4.44
N ASP A 161 8.29 5.13 3.17
CA ASP A 161 7.38 5.09 2.03
C ASP A 161 6.99 3.64 1.68
N TYR A 162 7.80 2.67 2.11
CA TYR A 162 7.55 1.24 1.93
C TYR A 162 7.69 0.47 3.24
N ILE A 163 6.70 -0.38 3.52
CA ILE A 163 6.75 -1.37 4.60
C ILE A 163 6.67 -2.76 3.96
N PHE A 164 7.76 -3.50 4.04
CA PHE A 164 7.87 -4.90 3.62
C PHE A 164 7.51 -5.79 4.80
N LYS A 165 6.61 -6.75 4.60
CA LYS A 165 6.23 -7.75 5.59
C LYS A 165 6.52 -9.12 5.03
N PHE A 166 7.28 -9.89 5.78
CA PHE A 166 7.69 -11.25 5.43
C PHE A 166 6.77 -12.26 6.12
N GLU A 167 6.73 -13.48 5.58
CA GLU A 167 5.91 -14.58 6.10
C GLU A 167 6.24 -14.96 7.56
N ASP A 168 7.51 -14.78 7.96
CA ASP A 168 7.99 -15.01 9.32
C ASP A 168 7.53 -13.92 10.33
N GLY A 169 6.85 -12.88 9.85
CA GLY A 169 6.38 -11.74 10.65
C GLY A 169 7.38 -10.59 10.74
N THR A 170 8.56 -10.70 10.12
CA THR A 170 9.56 -9.64 10.03
C THR A 170 8.97 -8.44 9.29
N GLN A 171 9.29 -7.23 9.76
CA GLN A 171 8.85 -5.97 9.15
C GLN A 171 10.05 -5.06 8.88
N VAL A 172 10.19 -4.64 7.63
CA VAL A 172 11.25 -3.73 7.18
C VAL A 172 10.63 -2.45 6.64
N GLU A 173 11.10 -1.32 7.16
CA GLU A 173 10.61 0.01 6.81
C GLU A 173 11.70 0.78 6.04
N LEU A 174 11.37 1.24 4.83
CA LEU A 174 12.30 1.93 3.94
C LEU A 174 11.68 3.19 3.34
N ALA A 175 12.50 4.22 3.16
CA ALA A 175 12.14 5.36 2.33
C ALA A 175 12.08 4.97 0.84
N ASP A 176 11.42 5.79 0.04
CA ASP A 176 11.30 5.60 -1.39
C ASP A 176 12.68 5.56 -2.05
N GLY A 177 12.83 4.69 -3.04
CA GLY A 177 14.09 4.39 -3.71
C GLY A 177 15.13 3.63 -2.87
N ASN A 178 15.05 3.59 -1.54
CA ASN A 178 16.05 2.87 -0.72
C ASN A 178 15.98 1.36 -0.90
N HIS A 179 14.80 0.81 -1.24
CA HIS A 179 14.63 -0.60 -1.58
C HIS A 179 15.36 -0.99 -2.87
N LEU A 180 15.58 -0.03 -3.79
CA LEU A 180 16.36 -0.23 -5.01
C LEU A 180 17.89 -0.26 -4.75
N ILE A 181 18.34 0.21 -3.58
CA ILE A 181 19.76 0.15 -3.22
C ILE A 181 20.00 -1.15 -2.45
N ARG A 182 20.53 -2.18 -3.12
CA ARG A 182 20.76 -3.52 -2.54
C ARG A 182 21.34 -3.51 -1.13
N THR A 183 22.44 -2.79 -0.95
CA THR A 183 23.13 -2.72 0.36
C THR A 183 22.29 -2.07 1.47
N VAL A 184 21.34 -1.20 1.13
CA VAL A 184 20.44 -0.56 2.09
C VAL A 184 19.31 -1.52 2.46
N LEU A 185 18.69 -2.17 1.45
CA LEU A 185 17.68 -3.20 1.68
C LEU A 185 18.24 -4.37 2.50
N TYR A 186 19.39 -4.91 2.10
CA TYR A 186 20.08 -5.98 2.81
C TYR A 186 20.27 -5.66 4.30
N ARG A 187 20.84 -4.49 4.62
CA ARG A 187 21.09 -4.10 6.02
C ARG A 187 19.80 -3.95 6.82
N ALA A 188 18.74 -3.46 6.18
CA ALA A 188 17.45 -3.31 6.84
C ALA A 188 16.81 -4.67 7.13
N VAL A 189 16.91 -5.61 6.18
CA VAL A 189 16.48 -7.00 6.31
C VAL A 189 17.29 -7.75 7.37
N GLU A 190 18.62 -7.77 7.26
CA GLU A 190 19.53 -8.41 8.23
C GLU A 190 19.31 -7.90 9.65
N SER A 191 19.03 -6.59 9.82
CA SER A 191 18.78 -6.01 11.14
C SER A 191 17.41 -6.34 11.72
N ALA A 192 16.44 -6.72 10.88
CA ALA A 192 15.06 -6.96 11.28
C ALA A 192 14.74 -8.46 11.44
N ALA A 193 15.38 -9.30 10.63
CA ALA A 193 15.19 -10.74 10.64
C ALA A 193 15.86 -11.38 11.87
N ASP A 194 15.22 -12.39 12.44
CA ASP A 194 15.82 -13.25 13.47
C ASP A 194 16.81 -14.26 12.87
N GLU A 195 16.66 -14.55 11.58
CA GLU A 195 17.50 -15.45 10.80
C GLU A 195 18.80 -14.76 10.31
N HIS A 196 19.85 -15.55 10.09
CA HIS A 196 21.10 -15.02 9.55
C HIS A 196 21.00 -14.81 8.03
N ILE A 197 20.64 -13.61 7.61
CA ILE A 197 20.58 -13.21 6.20
C ILE A 197 21.96 -12.76 5.72
N ARG A 198 22.35 -13.15 4.50
CA ARG A 198 23.61 -12.71 3.89
C ARG A 198 23.37 -11.87 2.63
N ASP A 199 24.33 -11.01 2.25
CA ASP A 199 24.21 -10.09 1.08
C ASP A 199 24.40 -10.82 -0.27
N GLU A 200 24.74 -12.11 -0.23
CA GLU A 200 24.84 -12.97 -1.40
C GLU A 200 23.48 -13.19 -2.07
N ILE A 201 23.50 -13.26 -3.40
CA ILE A 201 22.37 -13.66 -4.25
C ILE A 201 22.64 -15.09 -4.68
N ALA A 202 21.89 -16.06 -4.15
CA ALA A 202 22.05 -17.47 -4.46
C ALA A 202 21.92 -17.74 -5.98
N SER A 203 20.96 -17.08 -6.61
CA SER A 203 20.68 -17.21 -8.04
C SER A 203 21.82 -16.72 -8.94
N TYR A 204 22.80 -15.99 -8.39
CA TYR A 204 24.03 -15.65 -9.13
C TYR A 204 24.91 -16.86 -9.43
N GLU A 205 24.95 -17.87 -8.54
CA GLU A 205 25.74 -19.08 -8.77
C GLU A 205 25.09 -19.94 -9.87
N ALA A 206 23.74 -20.00 -9.91
CA ALA A 206 23.00 -20.61 -11.01
C ALA A 206 23.40 -20.00 -12.37
N ALA A 207 23.46 -18.66 -12.46
CA ALA A 207 23.82 -17.96 -13.70
C ALA A 207 25.22 -18.29 -14.23
N LYS A 208 26.20 -18.60 -13.37
CA LYS A 208 27.58 -18.88 -13.80
C LYS A 208 27.75 -20.24 -14.47
N GLU A 209 26.88 -21.19 -14.15
CA GLU A 209 27.00 -22.57 -14.63
C GLU A 209 26.21 -22.84 -15.91
N ILE A 210 25.34 -21.90 -16.29
CA ILE A 210 24.46 -22.03 -17.46
C ILE A 210 25.17 -21.47 -18.70
N ASP A 211 25.08 -22.20 -19.81
CA ASP A 211 25.62 -21.77 -21.09
C ASP A 211 24.83 -20.58 -21.64
N VAL A 212 25.53 -19.46 -21.87
CA VAL A 212 24.94 -18.16 -22.21
C VAL A 212 24.69 -18.03 -23.74
N ASP A 213 25.20 -18.96 -24.54
CA ASP A 213 25.12 -18.92 -26.01
C ASP A 213 23.74 -19.31 -26.57
N ASP A 214 22.83 -19.83 -25.74
CA ASP A 214 21.42 -20.08 -26.08
C ASP A 214 20.48 -19.37 -25.09
N PRO A 215 19.96 -18.17 -25.43
CA PRO A 215 19.13 -17.38 -24.53
C PRO A 215 17.88 -18.10 -24.02
N LYS A 216 17.26 -18.97 -24.85
CA LYS A 216 16.04 -19.69 -24.45
C LYS A 216 16.37 -20.80 -23.45
N LYS A 217 17.49 -21.49 -23.69
CA LYS A 217 18.00 -22.48 -22.75
C LYS A 217 18.45 -21.82 -21.45
N PHE A 218 19.10 -20.66 -21.56
CA PHE A 218 19.55 -19.88 -20.42
C PHE A 218 18.40 -19.48 -19.51
N GLU A 219 17.36 -18.82 -20.05
CA GLU A 219 16.18 -18.41 -19.28
C GLU A 219 15.50 -19.59 -18.58
N ARG A 220 15.40 -20.72 -19.28
CA ARG A 220 14.76 -21.94 -18.78
C ARG A 220 15.56 -22.62 -17.67
N GLU A 221 16.86 -22.84 -17.86
CA GLU A 221 17.72 -23.44 -16.83
C GLU A 221 17.91 -22.52 -15.64
N TYR A 222 17.96 -21.21 -15.89
CA TYR A 222 18.10 -20.21 -14.85
C TYR A 222 16.87 -20.21 -13.95
N SER A 223 15.68 -20.18 -14.54
CA SER A 223 14.41 -20.29 -13.80
C SER A 223 14.32 -21.55 -12.94
N TRP A 224 14.90 -22.66 -13.38
CA TRP A 224 14.85 -23.93 -12.64
C TRP A 224 15.87 -23.99 -11.50
N ARG A 225 17.01 -23.30 -11.64
CA ARG A 225 18.09 -23.30 -10.64
C ARG A 225 18.05 -22.10 -9.69
N SER A 226 17.35 -21.03 -10.03
CA SER A 226 17.23 -19.83 -9.19
C SER A 226 16.21 -20.05 -8.09
N ASN A 227 16.41 -19.43 -6.93
CA ASN A 227 15.46 -19.48 -5.81
C ASN A 227 14.28 -18.51 -5.96
N GLY A 228 14.22 -17.75 -7.07
CA GLY A 228 13.10 -16.87 -7.40
C GLY A 228 12.29 -17.38 -8.60
N PRO A 229 11.09 -16.81 -8.86
CA PRO A 229 10.26 -17.22 -9.97
C PRO A 229 10.96 -16.96 -11.30
N ALA A 230 10.60 -17.73 -12.34
CA ALA A 230 11.12 -17.62 -13.72
C ALA A 230 11.19 -16.19 -14.27
N THR A 231 10.29 -15.33 -13.78
CA THR A 231 10.13 -13.94 -14.19
C THR A 231 11.10 -12.97 -13.51
N ARG A 232 11.83 -13.39 -12.46
CA ARG A 232 12.76 -12.57 -11.68
C ARG A 232 14.23 -13.02 -11.83
N PRO A 233 15.00 -12.35 -12.70
CA PRO A 233 16.40 -12.69 -12.99
C PRO A 233 17.40 -12.22 -11.90
N TRP A 234 17.28 -12.72 -10.67
CA TRP A 234 18.16 -12.38 -9.56
C TRP A 234 19.67 -12.50 -9.84
N GLY A 235 20.39 -11.37 -9.73
CA GLY A 235 21.85 -11.40 -9.85
C GLY A 235 22.37 -11.54 -11.29
N LEU A 236 21.54 -11.35 -12.33
CA LEU A 236 22.04 -11.25 -13.71
C LEU A 236 22.75 -9.91 -14.03
N ASP A 237 22.90 -9.03 -13.04
CA ASP A 237 23.58 -7.74 -13.18
C ASP A 237 24.98 -7.91 -13.78
N GLY A 238 25.15 -7.48 -15.04
CA GLY A 238 26.45 -7.51 -15.70
C GLY A 238 26.98 -8.90 -16.08
N VAL A 239 26.17 -9.96 -16.02
CA VAL A 239 26.52 -11.31 -16.52
C VAL A 239 26.33 -11.39 -18.04
N LEU A 240 25.28 -10.75 -18.55
CA LEU A 240 25.02 -10.55 -19.96
C LEU A 240 25.37 -9.11 -20.32
N ASP A 241 26.55 -8.88 -20.92
CA ASP A 241 27.08 -7.54 -21.27
C ASP A 241 26.12 -6.68 -22.12
N GLU A 242 25.08 -7.29 -22.73
CA GLU A 242 24.07 -6.60 -23.54
C GLU A 242 22.62 -6.66 -23.02
N TYR A 243 22.26 -7.51 -22.05
CA TYR A 243 20.84 -7.79 -21.78
C TYR A 243 20.24 -7.23 -20.48
N LYS A 244 20.94 -7.18 -19.34
CA LYS A 244 20.33 -6.66 -18.08
C LYS A 244 21.36 -5.98 -17.18
N LYS A 245 21.46 -4.65 -17.29
CA LYS A 245 22.32 -3.82 -16.41
C LYS A 245 21.70 -3.51 -15.05
N ASP A 246 20.39 -3.72 -14.92
CA ASP A 246 19.58 -3.33 -13.76
C ASP A 246 18.66 -4.48 -13.30
N ALA A 247 19.15 -5.73 -13.38
CA ALA A 247 18.38 -6.93 -13.00
C ALA A 247 17.90 -6.85 -11.55
N TRP A 248 18.71 -6.31 -10.64
CA TRP A 248 18.29 -6.02 -9.26
C TRP A 248 17.06 -5.10 -9.20
N ASN A 249 17.10 -3.97 -9.89
CA ASN A 249 16.00 -3.00 -9.86
C ASN A 249 14.74 -3.58 -10.49
N GLU A 250 14.88 -4.36 -11.57
CA GLU A 250 13.77 -5.07 -12.20
C GLU A 250 13.12 -6.06 -11.21
N CYS A 251 13.92 -6.93 -10.57
CA CYS A 251 13.41 -7.93 -9.63
C CYS A 251 12.70 -7.28 -8.44
N ILE A 252 13.33 -6.27 -7.82
CA ILE A 252 12.73 -5.57 -6.67
C ILE A 252 11.47 -4.81 -7.07
N THR A 253 11.45 -4.17 -8.23
CA THR A 253 10.26 -3.43 -8.70
C THR A 253 9.11 -4.40 -8.96
N ASP A 254 9.37 -5.53 -9.60
CA ASP A 254 8.37 -6.58 -9.84
C ASP A 254 7.86 -7.18 -8.52
N LEU A 255 8.75 -7.43 -7.57
CA LEU A 255 8.41 -7.96 -6.26
C LEU A 255 7.57 -6.96 -5.44
N VAL A 256 7.93 -5.68 -5.47
CA VAL A 256 7.11 -4.61 -4.87
C VAL A 256 5.73 -4.55 -5.51
N GLN A 257 5.63 -4.61 -6.85
CA GLN A 257 4.37 -4.50 -7.58
C GLN A 257 3.43 -5.69 -7.35
N SER A 258 3.98 -6.90 -7.37
CA SER A 258 3.22 -8.14 -7.17
C SER A 258 2.68 -8.27 -5.74
N HIS A 259 3.41 -7.78 -4.74
CA HIS A 259 3.00 -7.85 -3.34
C HIS A 259 2.39 -6.53 -2.81
N LEU A 260 2.18 -5.51 -3.64
CA LEU A 260 1.61 -4.23 -3.20
C LEU A 260 0.13 -4.38 -2.84
N VAL A 261 -0.17 -4.46 -1.54
CA VAL A 261 -1.56 -4.62 -1.06
C VAL A 261 -2.30 -3.29 -1.00
N LYS A 262 -1.59 -2.16 -0.79
CA LYS A 262 -2.22 -0.85 -0.61
C LYS A 262 -1.24 0.30 -0.86
N SER A 263 -1.59 1.19 -1.79
CA SER A 263 -1.12 2.58 -1.77
C SER A 263 -2.15 3.38 -0.96
N ILE A 264 -1.72 3.93 0.18
CA ILE A 264 -2.59 4.76 1.00
C ILE A 264 -2.23 6.22 0.74
N ASP A 265 -3.10 6.96 0.05
CA ASP A 265 -3.15 8.42 0.10
C ASP A 265 -3.69 8.86 1.48
N ALA A 266 -2.93 8.58 2.53
CA ALA A 266 -3.22 9.06 3.86
C ALA A 266 -2.15 10.06 4.27
N PRO A 267 -2.54 11.20 4.87
CA PRO A 267 -1.56 12.04 5.53
C PRO A 267 -0.74 11.19 6.52
N GLY A 268 0.59 11.20 6.37
CA GLY A 268 1.48 10.51 7.30
C GLY A 268 1.24 10.94 8.75
N PRO A 269 1.66 10.14 9.75
CA PRO A 269 1.35 10.42 11.14
C PRO A 269 1.91 11.78 11.62
N ARG A 270 3.02 12.26 11.03
CA ARG A 270 3.56 13.62 11.28
C ARG A 270 2.68 14.73 10.70
N TRP A 271 2.24 14.60 9.45
CA TRP A 271 1.27 15.53 8.88
C TRP A 271 -0.03 15.52 9.66
N SER A 272 -0.56 14.35 9.99
CA SER A 272 -1.84 14.23 10.72
C SER A 272 -1.75 14.91 12.09
N ALA A 273 -0.63 14.77 12.80
CA ALA A 273 -0.37 15.50 14.03
C ALA A 273 -0.27 17.02 13.80
N TRP A 274 0.38 17.47 12.72
CA TRP A 274 0.45 18.88 12.36
C TRP A 274 -0.93 19.45 12.00
N GLU A 275 -1.69 18.78 11.15
CA GLU A 275 -3.05 19.14 10.74
C GLU A 275 -3.99 19.23 11.94
N ARG A 276 -3.81 18.36 12.94
CA ARG A 276 -4.54 18.43 14.20
C ARG A 276 -4.23 19.69 15.00
N VAL A 277 -2.98 20.15 14.99
CA VAL A 277 -2.54 21.42 15.60
C VAL A 277 -3.07 22.62 14.80
N GLN A 278 -2.97 22.60 13.47
CA GLN A 278 -3.54 23.63 12.59
C GLN A 278 -5.05 23.80 12.85
N LYS A 279 -5.79 22.69 12.89
CA LYS A 279 -7.23 22.69 13.21
C LYS A 279 -7.51 23.24 14.61
N ASN A 280 -6.62 23.02 15.58
CA ASN A 280 -6.76 23.64 16.91
C ASN A 280 -6.63 25.16 16.82
N ILE A 281 -5.66 25.67 16.06
CA ILE A 281 -5.46 27.10 15.85
C ILE A 281 -6.69 27.70 15.16
N GLU A 282 -7.14 27.12 14.04
CA GLU A 282 -8.29 27.60 13.26
C GLU A 282 -9.59 27.68 14.06
N GLN A 283 -9.83 26.70 14.94
CA GLN A 283 -11.11 26.54 15.62
C GLN A 283 -11.19 27.27 16.96
N ASN A 284 -10.07 27.78 17.49
CA ASN A 284 -10.01 28.42 18.79
C ASN A 284 -9.55 29.87 18.67
N PRO A 285 -9.96 30.75 19.60
CA PRO A 285 -9.46 32.11 19.63
C PRO A 285 -7.95 32.14 19.91
N ALA A 286 -7.28 33.20 19.47
CA ALA A 286 -5.95 33.53 19.95
C ALA A 286 -6.04 34.74 20.90
N ALA A 287 -5.49 34.62 22.12
CA ALA A 287 -5.50 35.70 23.09
C ALA A 287 -4.20 36.51 23.06
N THR A 288 -4.27 37.81 23.34
CA THR A 288 -3.10 38.66 23.57
C THR A 288 -2.62 38.62 25.02
N ASP A 289 -3.40 38.05 25.96
CA ASP A 289 -2.95 37.71 27.31
C ASP A 289 -2.50 36.24 27.40
N LYS A 290 -1.18 36.03 27.42
CA LYS A 290 -0.55 34.72 27.57
C LYS A 290 -0.97 33.97 28.84
N GLN A 291 -1.24 34.68 29.95
CA GLN A 291 -1.63 34.05 31.21
C GLN A 291 -3.01 33.40 31.11
N SER A 292 -3.94 34.02 30.38
CA SER A 292 -5.26 33.44 30.13
C SER A 292 -5.17 32.10 29.38
N VAL A 293 -4.32 32.01 28.35
CA VAL A 293 -4.09 30.78 27.57
C VAL A 293 -3.51 29.67 28.45
N ALA A 294 -2.50 29.99 29.26
CA ALA A 294 -1.89 29.03 30.18
C ALA A 294 -2.88 28.50 31.24
N THR A 295 -3.86 29.32 31.63
CA THR A 295 -4.88 28.96 32.63
C THR A 295 -5.97 28.09 32.04
N VAL A 296 -6.45 28.42 30.83
CA VAL A 296 -7.51 27.66 30.15
C VAL A 296 -6.98 26.36 29.53
N GLY A 297 -5.72 26.35 29.10
CA GLY A 297 -5.09 25.20 28.44
C GLY A 297 -5.61 24.92 27.03
N LYS A 298 -6.36 25.85 26.42
CA LYS A 298 -6.89 25.76 25.06
C LYS A 298 -6.52 26.99 24.24
N GLY A 299 -6.63 26.88 22.92
CA GLY A 299 -6.35 27.95 21.96
C GLY A 299 -4.88 28.36 21.94
N SER A 300 -4.60 29.59 21.48
CA SER A 300 -3.22 30.08 21.28
C SER A 300 -3.01 31.47 21.89
N TYR A 301 -1.75 31.81 22.20
CA TYR A 301 -1.35 33.20 22.46
C TYR A 301 -0.82 33.80 21.17
N TYR A 302 -1.24 35.02 20.83
CA TYR A 302 -0.69 35.76 19.69
C TYR A 302 0.26 36.85 20.17
N ASP A 303 1.52 36.76 19.74
CA ASP A 303 2.55 37.77 20.01
C ASP A 303 2.65 38.73 18.82
N ASP A 304 2.03 39.90 18.93
CA ASP A 304 2.05 40.92 17.87
C ASP A 304 3.45 41.48 17.60
N GLY A 305 4.35 41.46 18.60
CA GLY A 305 5.70 41.99 18.46
C GLY A 305 6.61 41.11 17.60
N LEU A 306 6.38 39.80 17.64
CA LEU A 306 7.12 38.81 16.86
C LEU A 306 6.31 38.23 15.70
N ASN A 307 5.02 38.58 15.61
CA ASN A 307 4.06 37.99 14.68
C ASN A 307 4.04 36.45 14.79
N GLU A 308 3.86 35.94 16.01
CA GLU A 308 3.91 34.51 16.30
C GLU A 308 2.63 33.99 16.97
N LEU A 309 2.29 32.74 16.69
CA LEU A 309 1.27 31.98 17.40
C LEU A 309 1.90 30.95 18.33
N TRP A 310 1.54 31.04 19.62
CA TRP A 310 2.11 30.24 20.68
C TRP A 310 1.06 29.27 21.20
N VAL A 311 1.24 27.98 20.90
CA VAL A 311 0.31 26.91 21.26
C VAL A 311 0.80 26.18 22.50
N PRO A 312 -0.05 25.99 23.54
CA PRO A 312 0.28 25.18 24.70
C PRO A 312 0.77 23.77 24.33
N ASN A 313 1.82 23.30 25.02
CA ASN A 313 2.42 21.99 24.79
C ASN A 313 1.44 20.83 24.93
N ALA A 314 0.41 20.94 25.79
CA ALA A 314 -0.60 19.91 25.95
C ALA A 314 -1.31 19.58 24.63
N ILE A 315 -1.70 20.60 23.85
CA ILE A 315 -2.38 20.42 22.55
C ILE A 315 -1.50 19.65 21.57
N VAL A 316 -0.20 19.95 21.54
CA VAL A 316 0.75 19.30 20.62
C VAL A 316 1.06 17.87 21.07
N LEU A 317 1.15 17.62 22.38
CA LEU A 317 1.32 16.26 22.91
C LEU A 317 0.10 15.39 22.62
N ASP A 318 -1.11 15.91 22.82
CA ASP A 318 -2.36 15.20 22.52
C ASP A 318 -2.41 14.80 21.03
N ALA A 319 -2.01 15.71 20.13
CA ALA A 319 -1.91 15.41 18.70
C ALA A 319 -0.86 14.33 18.40
N CYS A 320 0.32 14.41 19.02
CA CYS A 320 1.36 13.40 18.84
C CYS A 320 0.93 12.01 19.35
N GLU A 321 0.24 11.96 20.49
CA GLU A 321 -0.29 10.74 21.08
C GLU A 321 -1.39 10.11 20.22
N GLU A 322 -2.31 10.94 19.69
CA GLU A 322 -3.39 10.51 18.79
C GLU A 322 -2.86 9.77 17.55
N PHE A 323 -1.71 10.19 17.01
CA PHE A 323 -1.09 9.59 15.82
C PHE A 323 0.16 8.75 16.10
N GLY A 324 0.44 8.43 17.38
CA GLY A 324 1.51 7.51 17.76
C GLY A 324 2.93 7.97 17.42
N ILE A 325 3.21 9.28 17.40
CA ILE A 325 4.54 9.82 17.12
C ILE A 325 5.18 10.44 18.35
N GLU A 326 6.52 10.42 18.38
CA GLU A 326 7.27 11.18 19.37
C GLU A 326 7.27 12.68 19.01
N PRO A 327 7.17 13.59 19.99
CA PRO A 327 7.17 15.03 19.74
C PRO A 327 8.40 15.53 18.97
N ASN A 328 9.57 14.90 19.16
CA ASN A 328 10.78 15.23 18.41
C ASN A 328 10.59 15.00 16.90
N LYS A 329 9.88 13.95 16.49
CA LYS A 329 9.58 13.69 15.07
C LYS A 329 8.74 14.83 14.47
N LEU A 330 7.79 15.36 15.23
CA LEU A 330 7.02 16.54 14.83
C LEU A 330 7.88 17.82 14.78
N VAL A 331 8.83 18.01 15.72
CA VAL A 331 9.79 19.14 15.64
C VAL A 331 10.55 19.12 14.32
N HIS A 332 11.01 17.95 13.87
CA HIS A 332 11.70 17.82 12.59
C HIS A 332 10.82 18.22 11.40
N GLU A 333 9.60 17.71 11.35
CA GLU A 333 8.61 18.05 10.31
C GLU A 333 8.37 19.56 10.23
N LEU A 334 8.15 20.20 11.37
CA LEU A 334 7.83 21.64 11.43
C LEU A 334 9.04 22.52 11.07
N HIS A 335 10.26 22.08 11.40
CA HIS A 335 11.49 22.78 11.01
C HIS A 335 11.69 22.73 9.49
N GLU A 336 11.54 21.59 8.84
CA GLU A 336 11.67 21.51 7.38
C GLU A 336 10.55 22.24 6.64
N ARG A 337 9.36 22.35 7.25
CA ARG A 337 8.27 23.21 6.75
C ARG A 337 8.55 24.69 6.88
N GLY A 338 9.50 25.11 7.72
CA GLY A 338 9.77 26.53 7.97
C GLY A 338 8.70 27.25 8.80
N VAL A 339 7.79 26.52 9.47
CA VAL A 339 6.69 27.12 10.25
C VAL A 339 7.09 27.53 11.67
N VAL A 340 8.26 27.10 12.13
CA VAL A 340 8.75 27.34 13.50
C VAL A 340 9.38 28.72 13.62
N SER A 341 9.16 29.40 14.75
CA SER A 341 9.80 30.68 15.07
C SER A 341 11.33 30.65 14.95
N ASP A 342 11.88 31.62 14.20
CA ASP A 342 13.33 31.87 14.06
C ASP A 342 14.02 32.30 15.37
N GLU A 343 13.25 32.75 16.36
CA GLU A 343 13.77 33.18 17.66
C GLU A 343 14.13 31.99 18.58
N LEU A 344 13.79 30.76 18.17
CA LEU A 344 14.19 29.55 18.87
C LEU A 344 15.56 29.08 18.36
N SER A 345 16.49 28.91 19.30
CA SER A 345 17.83 28.39 18.98
C SER A 345 17.84 26.88 18.77
N GLY A 346 18.57 26.43 17.75
CA GLY A 346 18.71 25.02 17.40
C GLY A 346 17.43 24.41 16.80
N ARG A 347 17.37 23.08 16.72
CA ARG A 347 16.17 22.35 16.29
C ARG A 347 15.16 22.22 17.45
N CYS A 348 14.65 23.35 17.92
CA CYS A 348 13.59 23.41 18.93
C CYS A 348 12.35 24.07 18.31
N ALA A 349 11.15 23.56 18.60
CA ALA A 349 9.90 24.22 18.21
C ALA A 349 9.10 24.75 19.41
N SER A 350 9.62 24.55 20.64
CA SER A 350 8.96 24.99 21.86
C SER A 350 9.93 25.53 22.91
N ALA A 351 9.44 26.45 23.74
CA ALA A 351 10.17 27.00 24.88
C ALA A 351 9.31 27.03 26.15
N PRO A 352 9.89 26.73 27.33
CA PRO A 352 9.19 26.92 28.59
C PRO A 352 9.08 28.41 28.93
N ASP A 353 7.87 28.88 29.21
CA ASP A 353 7.63 30.26 29.65
C ASP A 353 7.44 30.30 31.17
N ARG A 354 8.35 30.99 31.86
CA ARG A 354 8.36 31.15 33.32
C ARG A 354 7.58 32.38 33.80
N SER A 355 7.10 33.23 32.89
CA SER A 355 6.31 34.41 33.21
C SER A 355 4.85 34.08 33.53
N VAL A 356 4.37 32.92 33.09
CA VAL A 356 3.01 32.42 33.35
C VAL A 356 2.97 31.42 34.52
N ARG A 357 1.81 31.29 35.16
CA ARG A 357 1.54 30.32 36.23
C ARG A 357 0.26 29.51 35.95
N PRO A 358 0.30 28.16 35.93
CA PRO A 358 1.50 27.32 36.07
C PRO A 358 2.51 27.58 34.94
N GLN A 359 3.77 27.19 35.16
CA GLN A 359 4.79 27.30 34.13
C GLN A 359 4.38 26.42 32.95
N THR A 360 4.20 27.02 31.77
CA THR A 360 3.71 26.33 30.58
C THR A 360 4.77 26.39 29.48
N ARG A 361 4.93 25.29 28.75
CA ARG A 361 5.73 25.25 27.53
C ARG A 361 4.84 25.60 26.35
N PHE A 362 5.29 26.50 25.49
CA PHE A 362 4.59 26.89 24.28
C PHE A 362 5.40 26.47 23.06
N TRP A 363 4.71 25.91 22.08
CA TRP A 363 5.20 25.74 20.72
C TRP A 363 4.96 27.04 19.96
N ARG A 364 5.97 27.52 19.23
CA ARG A 364 5.96 28.87 18.62
C ARG A 364 6.01 28.75 17.11
N PHE A 365 4.99 29.28 16.45
CA PHE A 365 4.81 29.24 15.01
C PHE A 365 4.84 30.65 14.41
N ASP A 366 5.44 30.81 13.23
CA ASP A 366 5.37 32.07 12.47
C ASP A 366 3.95 32.27 11.94
N ALA A 367 3.25 33.29 12.43
CA ALA A 367 1.86 33.55 12.06
C ALA A 367 1.70 34.09 10.62
N SER A 368 2.79 34.46 9.95
CA SER A 368 2.78 34.87 8.54
C SER A 368 3.01 33.74 7.55
N HIS A 369 3.41 32.56 8.03
CA HIS A 369 3.69 31.41 7.17
C HIS A 369 2.39 30.84 6.58
N GLU A 370 2.38 30.46 5.29
CA GLU A 370 1.15 30.01 4.61
C GLU A 370 0.54 28.74 5.22
N ASP A 371 1.41 27.83 5.70
CA ASP A 371 1.00 26.62 6.42
C ASP A 371 0.55 26.88 7.87
N VAL A 372 0.65 28.09 8.42
CA VAL A 372 0.16 28.41 9.77
C VAL A 372 -1.18 29.14 9.63
N PRO A 373 -2.31 28.49 9.92
CA PRO A 373 -3.60 29.12 9.71
C PRO A 373 -3.87 30.22 10.75
N GLY A 374 -4.74 31.16 10.37
CA GLY A 374 -5.23 32.18 11.30
C GLY A 374 -6.24 31.60 12.30
N PRO A 375 -6.29 32.13 13.54
CA PRO A 375 -7.30 31.74 14.52
C PRO A 375 -8.69 32.23 14.13
N VAL A 376 -9.74 31.65 14.74
CA VAL A 376 -11.14 32.06 14.50
C VAL A 376 -11.38 33.54 14.84
N GLU A 377 -10.72 34.04 15.89
CA GLU A 377 -10.73 35.43 16.30
C GLU A 377 -9.53 35.76 17.20
N TYR A 378 -9.22 37.05 17.33
CA TYR A 378 -8.26 37.56 18.30
C TYR A 378 -9.00 38.20 19.48
N VAL A 379 -8.67 37.78 20.70
CA VAL A 379 -9.30 38.28 21.94
C VAL A 379 -8.25 38.85 22.89
N ASP A 380 -8.66 39.74 23.80
CA ASP A 380 -7.74 40.27 24.80
C ASP A 380 -7.32 39.20 25.82
N SER A 381 -8.27 38.37 26.24
CA SER A 381 -8.03 37.27 27.19
C SER A 381 -9.00 36.13 26.94
N MET A 382 -8.53 34.89 27.08
CA MET A 382 -9.41 33.73 27.06
C MET A 382 -10.23 33.62 28.34
N THR A 383 -11.52 33.39 28.18
CA THR A 383 -12.40 33.02 29.28
C THR A 383 -12.60 31.51 29.27
N GLY A 384 -12.08 30.83 30.28
CA GLY A 384 -12.48 29.47 30.61
C GLY A 384 -13.37 29.50 31.83
N THR A 385 -14.61 29.02 31.72
CA THR A 385 -15.29 28.42 32.86
C THR A 385 -14.47 27.24 33.31
N SER A 386 -13.88 27.33 34.50
CA SER A 386 -13.24 26.19 35.15
C SER A 386 -14.29 25.09 35.34
N ASP A 387 -14.10 23.98 34.63
CA ASP A 387 -14.75 22.66 34.74
C ASP A 387 -16.28 22.55 34.52
N ASP A 388 -16.69 21.45 33.87
CA ASP A 388 -18.05 20.84 33.79
C ASP A 388 -19.05 21.14 32.66
N GLU A 389 -18.68 21.55 31.43
CA GLU A 389 -19.70 21.62 30.37
C GLU A 389 -19.21 21.41 28.93
N PHE A 390 -18.69 20.22 28.58
CA PHE A 390 -18.86 19.69 27.22
C PHE A 390 -18.86 18.15 27.29
N GLY A 391 -20.03 17.60 27.00
CA GLY A 391 -20.42 16.24 27.35
C GLY A 391 -19.52 15.13 26.81
N SER A 392 -19.26 14.17 27.70
CA SER A 392 -19.10 12.76 27.35
C SER A 392 -20.29 12.34 26.50
N SER A 393 -20.13 12.28 25.18
CA SER A 393 -21.00 11.46 24.32
C SER A 393 -20.46 10.03 24.30
N THR A 394 -20.38 9.39 25.47
CA THR A 394 -20.46 7.93 25.51
C THR A 394 -21.93 7.58 25.34
N GLY A 395 -22.36 7.42 24.10
CA GLY A 395 -23.68 6.92 23.74
C GLY A 395 -23.82 5.45 24.15
N ARG A 396 -24.04 5.20 25.44
CA ARG A 396 -24.49 3.92 25.97
C ARG A 396 -26.01 3.92 25.86
N GLU A 397 -26.54 3.39 24.77
CA GLU A 397 -27.98 3.11 24.62
C GLU A 397 -28.41 2.10 25.69
N THR A 398 -29.00 2.61 26.78
CA THR A 398 -29.79 1.78 27.69
C THR A 398 -31.18 1.62 27.10
N TYR A 399 -31.44 0.45 26.53
CA TYR A 399 -32.79 -0.08 26.35
C TYR A 399 -33.47 -0.17 27.73
N GLY A 400 -34.55 0.58 27.89
CA GLY A 400 -35.43 0.50 29.06
C GLY A 400 -36.84 0.89 28.62
N GLY A 401 -37.61 -0.11 28.21
CA GLY A 401 -39.02 0.05 27.89
C GLY A 401 -39.87 0.29 29.14
N GLU A 402 -40.97 1.00 28.95
CA GLU A 402 -42.14 0.92 29.82
C GLU A 402 -43.34 0.45 29.00
N ALA A 403 -43.96 -0.60 29.51
CA ALA A 403 -45.39 -0.84 29.44
C ALA A 403 -45.96 -0.62 30.85
#